data_AF-A0A329CY63-F1
#
_entry.id   AF-A0A329CY63-F1
#
_cell.length_a   1.000
_cell.length_b   1.000
_cell.length_c   1.000
_cell.angle_alpha   90.00
_cell.angle_beta   90.00
_cell.angle_gamma   90.00
#
_symmetry.space_group_name_H-M   'P 1'
#
loop_
_entity.id
_entity.type
_entity.pdbx_description
1 polymer ?
#
loop_
_entity_poly.entity_id
_entity_poly.type
_entity_poly.pdbx_seq_one_letter_code
_entity_poly.pdbx_strand_id
1 'polypeptide(L)'
;MFGEAIAGIARDSHTESAPYTPSEFRIKWTTLDWEADEAFKLRRAVFCIEQGIFVGDDRDEIDRHAQQLVAVSCVAGMPEQVVGTVRIHRDHDDVWFGSRLAVHAAFRRHGKIGATLIRLAVSSAHAQGCDTFLAHVQSQNVPLFRAMHWDVLAEETLLGRPHHLMQAQLDWYAPCVTPYGGFVTRTPAASPKREADSEAGSQAASASARSAA
;
A
#
# COMPACT_ATOMS: atom_id res chain seq x y z
N MET A 1 -18.80 65.88 4.62
CA MET A 1 -19.96 65.15 5.19
C MET A 1 -19.87 63.73 4.65
N PHE A 2 -19.06 62.85 5.25
CA PHE A 2 -19.26 62.07 6.49
C PHE A 2 -20.33 60.97 6.35
N GLY A 3 -19.93 59.74 6.69
CA GLY A 3 -20.78 58.57 6.92
C GLY A 3 -20.57 57.45 5.90
N GLU A 4 -20.20 56.21 6.20
CA GLU A 4 -19.64 55.54 7.38
C GLU A 4 -19.21 54.14 6.88
N ALA A 5 -18.17 53.57 7.46
CA ALA A 5 -17.64 52.26 7.08
C ALA A 5 -18.57 51.13 7.56
N ILE A 6 -18.86 50.16 6.69
CA ILE A 6 -19.31 48.84 7.13
C ILE A 6 -18.09 47.94 7.16
N ALA A 7 -17.63 47.64 8.37
CA ALA A 7 -16.62 46.63 8.65
C ALA A 7 -17.13 45.25 8.19
N GLY A 8 -16.61 44.78 7.06
CA GLY A 8 -16.74 43.38 6.66
C GLY A 8 -15.90 42.53 7.62
N ILE A 9 -16.58 41.83 8.51
CA ILE A 9 -16.00 40.85 9.44
C ILE A 9 -15.23 39.82 8.60
N ALA A 10 -13.90 39.82 8.73
CA ALA A 10 -13.06 38.74 8.22
C ALA A 10 -13.51 37.45 8.92
N ARG A 11 -14.23 36.61 8.18
CA ARG A 11 -14.36 35.20 8.55
C ARG A 11 -13.03 34.54 8.22
N ASP A 12 -12.16 34.47 9.22
CA ASP A 12 -11.03 33.53 9.23
C ASP A 12 -11.60 32.12 9.18
N SER A 13 -11.93 31.69 7.97
CA SER A 13 -12.23 30.31 7.66
C SER A 13 -10.89 29.61 7.51
N HIS A 14 -10.32 29.21 8.64
CA HIS A 14 -9.36 28.11 8.67
C HIS A 14 -10.09 26.86 8.18
N THR A 15 -10.18 26.73 6.85
CA THR A 15 -10.47 25.45 6.21
C THR A 15 -9.24 24.60 6.45
N GLU A 16 -9.24 23.87 7.55
CA GLU A 16 -8.26 22.83 7.81
C GLU A 16 -8.43 21.80 6.68
N SER A 17 -7.64 21.95 5.62
CA SER A 17 -7.66 21.06 4.48
C SER A 17 -7.32 19.68 5.00
N ALA A 18 -8.29 18.76 4.96
CA ALA A 18 -8.03 17.37 5.28
C ALA A 18 -6.81 16.89 4.47
N PRO A 19 -5.88 16.14 5.08
CA PRO A 19 -4.70 15.65 4.38
C PRO A 19 -5.13 14.82 3.17
N TYR A 20 -4.59 15.16 2.00
CA TYR A 20 -4.88 14.46 0.75
C TYR A 20 -4.56 12.97 0.90
N THR A 21 -5.52 12.11 0.53
CA THR A 21 -5.35 10.65 0.53
C THR A 21 -5.79 10.12 -0.83
N PRO A 22 -4.88 9.51 -1.62
CA PRO A 22 -5.26 8.82 -2.85
C PRO A 22 -6.32 7.76 -2.59
N SER A 23 -7.39 7.81 -3.39
CA SER A 23 -8.50 6.85 -3.30
C SER A 23 -8.28 5.62 -4.17
N GLU A 24 -7.33 5.66 -5.10
CA GLU A 24 -7.04 4.60 -6.07
C GLU A 24 -5.54 4.37 -6.23
N PHE A 25 -5.16 3.10 -6.30
CA PHE A 25 -3.81 2.67 -6.64
C PHE A 25 -3.84 1.65 -7.76
N ARG A 26 -2.94 1.80 -8.74
CA ARG A 26 -2.72 0.86 -9.83
C ARG A 26 -1.50 0.01 -9.53
N ILE A 27 -1.67 -1.29 -9.47
CA ILE A 27 -0.61 -2.27 -9.21
C ILE A 27 -0.33 -3.00 -10.50
N LYS A 28 0.85 -2.81 -11.08
CA LYS A 28 1.19 -3.37 -12.41
C LYS A 28 2.68 -3.66 -12.52
N TRP A 29 3.07 -4.36 -13.58
CA TRP A 29 4.45 -4.36 -14.05
C TRP A 29 4.82 -2.93 -14.48
N THR A 30 6.08 -2.56 -14.26
CA THR A 30 6.61 -1.27 -14.74
C THR A 30 6.47 -1.19 -16.26
N THR A 31 5.90 -0.08 -16.72
CA THR A 31 5.66 0.19 -18.14
C THR A 31 6.43 1.41 -18.64
N LEU A 32 6.86 2.28 -17.72
CA LEU A 32 7.51 3.54 -18.02
C LEU A 32 8.77 3.68 -17.16
N ASP A 33 9.81 4.31 -17.72
CA ASP A 33 11.12 4.45 -17.06
C ASP A 33 11.02 5.18 -15.71
N TRP A 34 10.16 6.20 -15.62
CA TRP A 34 9.95 6.93 -14.38
C TRP A 34 9.42 6.03 -13.25
N GLU A 35 8.62 5.01 -13.58
CA GLU A 35 8.09 4.06 -12.58
C GLU A 35 9.22 3.19 -12.02
N ALA A 36 10.13 2.76 -12.89
CA ALA A 36 11.31 1.98 -12.50
C ALA A 36 12.27 2.83 -11.64
N ASP A 37 12.54 4.06 -12.05
CA ASP A 37 13.40 4.99 -11.30
C ASP A 37 12.84 5.29 -9.90
N GLU A 38 11.55 5.58 -9.80
CA GLU A 38 10.88 5.81 -8.51
C GLU A 38 10.83 4.53 -7.65
N ALA A 39 10.67 3.36 -8.26
CA ALA A 39 10.77 2.09 -7.54
C ALA A 39 12.16 1.89 -6.90
N PHE A 40 13.25 2.21 -7.62
CA PHE A 40 14.60 2.15 -7.04
C PHE A 40 14.79 3.17 -5.91
N LYS A 41 14.30 4.40 -6.06
CA LYS A 41 14.36 5.41 -4.99
C LYS A 41 13.59 4.94 -3.75
N LEU A 42 12.41 4.34 -3.93
CA LEU A 42 11.61 3.80 -2.85
C LEU A 42 12.32 2.64 -2.14
N ARG A 43 12.92 1.72 -2.89
CA ARG A 43 13.72 0.62 -2.32
C ARG A 43 14.88 1.14 -1.48
N ARG A 44 15.64 2.10 -2.00
CA ARG A 44 16.74 2.74 -1.26
C ARG A 44 16.25 3.42 0.03
N ALA A 45 15.14 4.14 -0.04
CA ALA A 45 14.55 4.79 1.14
C ALA A 45 14.13 3.76 2.21
N VAL A 46 13.50 2.65 1.81
CA VAL A 46 13.03 1.64 2.76
C VAL A 46 14.16 0.74 3.27
N PHE A 47 15.00 0.20 2.39
CA PHE A 47 15.99 -0.80 2.77
C PHE A 47 17.30 -0.19 3.29
N CYS A 48 17.77 0.93 2.73
CA CYS A 48 19.01 1.56 3.16
C CYS A 48 18.74 2.57 4.29
N ILE A 49 17.78 3.47 4.13
CA ILE A 49 17.57 4.57 5.07
C ILE A 49 16.73 4.14 6.27
N GLU A 50 15.54 3.58 6.03
CA GLU A 50 14.62 3.22 7.13
C GLU A 50 15.07 1.94 7.85
N GLN A 51 15.36 0.88 7.10
CA GLN A 51 15.72 -0.40 7.71
C GLN A 51 17.21 -0.54 7.99
N GLY A 52 18.10 0.16 7.28
CA GLY A 52 19.56 0.01 7.47
C GLY A 52 20.08 -1.39 7.13
N ILE A 53 19.47 -2.06 6.15
CA ILE A 53 19.88 -3.40 5.69
C ILE A 53 21.06 -3.31 4.73
N PHE A 54 21.05 -2.32 3.83
CA PHE A 54 22.10 -2.10 2.85
C PHE A 54 22.79 -0.78 3.10
N VAL A 55 24.09 -0.74 2.80
CA VAL A 55 24.90 0.46 2.89
C VAL A 55 24.89 1.16 1.53
N GLY A 56 24.29 2.35 1.47
CA GLY A 56 24.28 3.19 0.28
C GLY A 56 23.18 2.84 -0.72
N ASP A 57 23.23 1.63 -1.29
CA ASP A 57 22.33 1.15 -2.36
C ASP A 57 21.95 -0.32 -2.17
N ASP A 58 20.70 -0.67 -2.52
CA ASP A 58 20.17 -2.04 -2.42
C ASP A 58 20.20 -2.81 -3.75
N ARG A 59 20.71 -2.18 -4.82
CA ARG A 59 20.84 -2.78 -6.14
C ARG A 59 21.82 -3.95 -6.17
N ASP A 60 21.52 -4.94 -6.99
CA ASP A 60 22.38 -6.11 -7.22
C ASP A 60 22.33 -6.57 -8.69
N GLU A 61 23.03 -7.64 -9.02
CA GLU A 61 23.12 -8.15 -10.39
C GLU A 61 21.78 -8.64 -10.97
N ILE A 62 20.85 -9.04 -10.09
CA ILE A 62 19.52 -9.54 -10.46
C ILE A 62 18.66 -8.40 -11.02
N ASP A 63 18.89 -7.16 -10.60
CA ASP A 63 18.18 -5.99 -11.14
C ASP A 63 18.35 -5.81 -12.65
N ARG A 64 19.36 -6.41 -13.26
CA ARG A 64 19.58 -6.35 -14.72
C ARG A 64 18.57 -7.16 -15.53
N HIS A 65 17.93 -8.16 -14.93
CA HIS A 65 17.02 -9.07 -15.62
C HIS A 65 15.72 -9.34 -14.84
N ALA A 66 15.59 -8.81 -13.62
CA ALA A 66 14.35 -8.88 -12.86
C ALA A 66 13.26 -7.98 -13.46
N GLN A 67 12.03 -8.47 -13.39
CA GLN A 67 10.86 -7.67 -13.69
C GLN A 67 10.42 -6.89 -12.46
N GLN A 68 10.38 -5.56 -12.57
CA GLN A 68 9.85 -4.70 -11.52
C GLN A 68 8.33 -4.55 -11.62
N LEU A 69 7.69 -4.49 -10.46
CA LEU A 69 6.28 -4.20 -10.27
C LEU A 69 6.17 -2.96 -9.38
N VAL A 70 5.15 -2.16 -9.63
CA VAL A 70 4.88 -0.92 -8.91
C VAL A 70 3.43 -0.83 -8.49
N ALA A 71 3.20 -0.20 -7.34
CA ALA A 71 1.93 0.34 -6.93
C ALA A 71 2.00 1.86 -7.06
N VAL A 72 1.15 2.42 -7.93
CA VAL A 72 1.15 3.84 -8.27
C VAL A 72 -0.12 4.48 -7.74
N SER A 73 0.00 5.52 -6.90
CA SER A 73 -1.13 6.35 -6.49
C SER A 73 -1.71 7.07 -7.69
N CYS A 74 -3.03 7.27 -7.68
CA CYS A 74 -3.72 7.99 -8.74
C CYS A 74 -4.52 9.17 -8.18
N VAL A 75 -4.36 10.34 -8.80
CA VAL A 75 -5.15 11.55 -8.55
C VAL A 75 -6.03 11.80 -9.76
N ALA A 76 -7.36 11.84 -9.57
CA ALA A 76 -8.31 12.02 -10.67
C ALA A 76 -8.08 11.04 -11.86
N GLY A 77 -7.65 9.80 -11.57
CA GLY A 77 -7.35 8.77 -12.57
C GLY A 77 -5.97 8.88 -13.23
N MET A 78 -5.18 9.90 -12.89
CA MET A 78 -3.82 10.11 -13.40
C MET A 78 -2.77 9.55 -12.43
N PRO A 79 -1.76 8.81 -12.91
CA PRO A 79 -0.62 8.38 -12.11
C PRO A 79 0.10 9.57 -11.46
N GLU A 80 0.45 9.44 -10.18
CA GLU A 80 1.12 10.48 -9.42
C GLU A 80 2.45 9.98 -8.84
N GLN A 81 2.41 9.03 -7.90
CA GLN A 81 3.59 8.59 -7.16
C GLN A 81 3.68 7.06 -7.08
N VAL A 82 4.88 6.50 -7.21
CA VAL A 82 5.14 5.10 -6.82
C VAL A 82 5.16 5.00 -5.30
N VAL A 83 4.19 4.29 -4.73
CA VAL A 83 4.01 4.11 -3.28
C VAL A 83 4.35 2.71 -2.80
N GLY A 84 4.59 1.78 -3.72
CA GLY A 84 5.02 0.42 -3.43
C GLY A 84 5.72 -0.21 -4.61
N THR A 85 6.60 -1.17 -4.34
CA THR A 85 7.30 -1.93 -5.38
C THR A 85 7.66 -3.33 -4.89
N VAL A 86 7.78 -4.25 -5.83
CA VAL A 86 8.38 -5.58 -5.66
C VAL A 86 9.05 -5.94 -6.98
N ARG A 87 10.06 -6.80 -6.95
CA ARG A 87 10.62 -7.39 -8.17
C ARG A 87 10.45 -8.90 -8.17
N ILE A 88 10.29 -9.47 -9.35
CA ILE A 88 10.32 -10.91 -9.57
C ILE A 88 11.41 -11.26 -10.57
N HIS A 89 11.99 -12.44 -10.46
CA HIS A 89 12.93 -12.97 -11.44
C HIS A 89 12.78 -14.49 -11.51
N ARG A 90 13.05 -15.06 -12.68
CA ARG A 90 13.28 -16.49 -12.86
C ARG A 90 14.73 -16.78 -12.50
N ASP A 91 14.96 -17.74 -11.63
CA ASP A 91 16.30 -18.12 -11.20
C ASP A 91 16.85 -19.26 -12.07
N HIS A 92 16.28 -20.46 -11.94
CA HIS A 92 16.58 -21.62 -12.78
C HIS A 92 15.29 -22.38 -13.08
N ASP A 93 15.27 -23.09 -14.21
CA ASP A 93 14.09 -23.82 -14.68
C ASP A 93 12.82 -22.95 -14.56
N ASP A 94 11.73 -23.50 -14.06
CA ASP A 94 10.45 -22.82 -13.83
C ASP A 94 10.30 -22.31 -12.38
N VAL A 95 11.43 -22.10 -11.69
CA VAL A 95 11.50 -21.52 -10.33
C VAL A 95 11.66 -20.01 -10.38
N TRP A 96 10.77 -19.33 -9.66
CA TRP A 96 10.70 -17.87 -9.59
C TRP A 96 10.86 -17.37 -8.18
N PHE A 97 11.41 -16.17 -8.03
CA PHE A 97 11.60 -15.52 -6.75
C PHE A 97 11.02 -14.11 -6.71
N GLY A 98 10.22 -13.83 -5.69
CA GLY A 98 9.81 -12.49 -5.29
C GLY A 98 10.78 -11.88 -4.29
N SER A 99 11.23 -10.66 -4.52
CA SER A 99 12.16 -9.96 -3.63
C SER A 99 11.95 -8.44 -3.63
N ARG A 100 12.63 -7.75 -2.69
CA ARG A 100 12.66 -6.28 -2.57
C ARG A 100 11.28 -5.63 -2.45
N LEU A 101 10.34 -6.29 -1.75
CA LEU A 101 9.03 -5.73 -1.44
C LEU A 101 9.18 -4.52 -0.51
N ALA A 102 8.84 -3.34 -1.01
CA ALA A 102 8.88 -2.08 -0.26
C ALA A 102 7.55 -1.34 -0.45
N VAL A 103 7.01 -0.80 0.65
CA VAL A 103 5.83 0.07 0.64
C VAL A 103 6.15 1.30 1.45
N HIS A 104 5.90 2.47 0.86
CA HIS A 104 6.09 3.76 1.48
C HIS A 104 5.29 3.85 2.79
N ALA A 105 5.92 4.35 3.86
CA ALA A 105 5.38 4.26 5.23
C ALA A 105 3.94 4.80 5.36
N ALA A 106 3.65 5.94 4.71
CA ALA A 106 2.32 6.55 4.69
C ALA A 106 1.23 5.64 4.07
N PHE A 107 1.62 4.68 3.23
CA PHE A 107 0.70 3.84 2.45
C PHE A 107 0.59 2.40 2.96
N ARG A 108 1.35 2.01 3.99
CA ARG A 108 1.34 0.62 4.52
C ARG A 108 -0.02 0.14 5.03
N ARG A 109 -0.87 1.07 5.50
CA ARG A 109 -2.23 0.79 5.99
C ARG A 109 -3.32 1.04 4.93
N HIS A 110 -2.94 1.45 3.73
CA HIS A 110 -3.86 1.82 2.65
C HIS A 110 -4.01 0.67 1.63
N GLY A 111 -5.24 0.42 1.20
CA GLY A 111 -5.57 -0.39 0.01
C GLY A 111 -4.99 -1.81 -0.05
N LYS A 112 -4.49 -2.36 1.07
CA LYS A 112 -3.73 -3.63 1.12
C LYS A 112 -2.60 -3.69 0.07
N ILE A 113 -1.91 -2.57 -0.19
CA ILE A 113 -0.95 -2.43 -1.29
C ILE A 113 0.09 -3.56 -1.32
N GLY A 114 0.71 -3.88 -0.19
CA GLY A 114 1.71 -4.95 -0.11
C GLY A 114 1.15 -6.32 -0.51
N ALA A 115 -0.06 -6.66 -0.04
CA ALA A 115 -0.72 -7.92 -0.40
C ALA A 115 -1.10 -7.97 -1.89
N THR A 116 -1.53 -6.85 -2.46
CA THR A 116 -1.87 -6.77 -3.88
C THR A 116 -0.64 -6.87 -4.77
N LEU A 117 0.50 -6.29 -4.36
CA LEU A 117 1.79 -6.47 -5.04
C LEU A 117 2.23 -7.93 -5.04
N ILE A 118 2.15 -8.61 -3.89
CA ILE A 118 2.48 -10.04 -3.79
C ILE A 118 1.55 -10.88 -4.67
N ARG A 119 0.25 -10.58 -4.65
CA ARG A 119 -0.71 -11.27 -5.51
C ARG A 119 -0.37 -11.11 -6.99
N LEU A 120 -0.05 -9.90 -7.46
CA LEU A 120 0.32 -9.70 -8.86
C LEU A 120 1.63 -10.41 -9.19
N ALA A 121 2.62 -10.34 -8.30
CA ALA A 121 3.90 -11.02 -8.47
C ALA A 121 3.72 -12.52 -8.74
N VAL A 122 3.00 -13.22 -7.85
CA VAL A 122 2.74 -14.66 -8.00
C VAL A 122 1.88 -14.95 -9.23
N SER A 123 0.78 -14.21 -9.41
CA SER A 123 -0.17 -14.45 -10.51
C SER A 123 0.47 -14.23 -11.89
N SER A 124 1.34 -13.23 -12.02
CA SER A 124 2.03 -12.93 -13.30
C SER A 124 3.13 -13.93 -13.59
N ALA A 125 3.90 -14.37 -12.59
CA ALA A 125 4.85 -15.47 -12.77
C ALA A 125 4.14 -16.79 -13.12
N HIS A 126 3.02 -17.09 -12.47
CA HIS A 126 2.19 -18.27 -12.78
C HIS A 126 1.73 -18.26 -14.25
N ALA A 127 1.31 -17.12 -14.77
CA ALA A 127 0.98 -16.97 -16.19
C ALA A 127 2.17 -17.16 -17.15
N GLN A 128 3.40 -17.07 -16.64
CA GLN A 128 4.65 -17.29 -17.39
C GLN A 128 5.23 -18.70 -17.22
N GLY A 129 4.42 -19.65 -16.72
CA GLY A 129 4.83 -21.03 -16.52
C GLY A 129 5.73 -21.20 -15.30
N CYS A 130 5.47 -20.45 -14.23
CA CYS A 130 6.10 -20.71 -12.94
C CYS A 130 5.50 -21.97 -12.31
N ASP A 131 6.35 -22.91 -11.91
CA ASP A 131 5.98 -24.12 -11.17
C ASP A 131 6.24 -23.96 -9.67
N THR A 132 7.22 -23.14 -9.30
CA THR A 132 7.57 -22.87 -7.90
C THR A 132 7.88 -21.39 -7.72
N PHE A 133 7.17 -20.73 -6.81
CA PHE A 133 7.39 -19.32 -6.48
C PHE A 133 7.84 -19.15 -5.04
N LEU A 134 9.05 -18.63 -4.85
CA LEU A 134 9.74 -18.52 -3.57
C LEU A 134 9.95 -17.06 -3.15
N ALA A 135 10.16 -16.86 -1.85
CA ALA A 135 10.63 -15.58 -1.32
C ALA A 135 11.35 -15.79 0.02
N HIS A 136 12.39 -14.99 0.26
CA HIS A 136 12.97 -14.83 1.59
C HIS A 136 12.23 -13.71 2.33
N VAL A 137 11.45 -14.09 3.34
CA VAL A 137 10.53 -13.22 4.06
C VAL A 137 11.10 -12.93 5.44
N GLN A 138 11.24 -11.65 5.81
CA GLN A 138 11.59 -11.28 7.18
C GLN A 138 10.57 -11.86 8.17
N SER A 139 11.04 -12.37 9.31
CA SER A 139 10.18 -13.07 10.30
C SER A 139 8.94 -12.27 10.70
N GLN A 140 9.06 -10.94 10.80
CA GLN A 140 7.96 -10.02 11.11
C GLN A 140 6.80 -10.05 10.10
N ASN A 141 7.07 -10.41 8.84
CA ASN A 141 6.09 -10.43 7.75
C ASN A 141 5.48 -11.82 7.52
N VAL A 142 5.98 -12.88 8.18
CA VAL A 142 5.47 -14.26 8.01
C VAL A 142 3.96 -14.37 8.24
N PRO A 143 3.33 -13.70 9.24
CA PRO A 143 1.88 -13.78 9.43
C PRO A 143 1.08 -13.28 8.21
N LEU A 144 1.56 -12.23 7.54
CA LEU A 144 0.94 -11.72 6.32
C LEU A 144 1.04 -12.76 5.20
N PHE A 145 2.23 -13.35 4.99
CA PHE A 145 2.45 -14.35 3.94
C PHE A 145 1.61 -15.61 4.16
N ARG A 146 1.53 -16.12 5.40
CA ARG A 146 0.63 -17.24 5.73
C ARG A 146 -0.83 -16.92 5.44
N ALA A 147 -1.30 -15.72 5.78
CA ALA A 147 -2.66 -15.27 5.46
C ALA A 147 -2.92 -15.15 3.94
N MET A 148 -1.86 -15.18 3.12
CA MET A 148 -1.95 -15.19 1.66
C MET A 148 -1.68 -16.57 1.05
N HIS A 149 -1.72 -17.66 1.82
CA HIS A 149 -1.49 -19.02 1.31
C HIS A 149 -0.04 -19.25 0.86
N TRP A 150 0.88 -18.93 1.77
CA TRP A 150 2.28 -19.28 1.66
C TRP A 150 2.69 -20.22 2.78
N ASP A 151 3.48 -21.23 2.42
CA ASP A 151 4.05 -22.21 3.33
C ASP A 151 5.48 -21.81 3.72
N VAL A 152 5.85 -22.05 4.98
CA VAL A 152 7.23 -21.89 5.45
C VAL A 152 8.00 -23.16 5.12
N LEU A 153 9.11 -23.02 4.41
CA LEU A 153 10.00 -24.14 4.06
C LEU A 153 11.19 -24.24 5.02
N ALA A 154 11.81 -23.12 5.36
CA ALA A 154 12.97 -23.08 6.25
C ALA A 154 13.05 -21.75 7.01
N GLU A 155 13.75 -21.77 8.15
CA GLU A 155 14.18 -20.57 8.87
C GLU A 155 15.64 -20.26 8.50
N GLU A 156 15.95 -19.00 8.27
CA GLU A 156 17.24 -18.54 7.76
C GLU A 156 17.67 -17.25 8.45
N THR A 157 18.96 -16.93 8.39
CA THR A 157 19.46 -15.62 8.78
C THR A 157 20.14 -14.96 7.59
N LEU A 158 19.56 -13.86 7.11
CA LEU A 158 20.08 -13.08 5.98
C LEU A 158 20.42 -11.68 6.46
N LEU A 159 21.62 -11.20 6.12
CA LEU A 159 22.10 -9.86 6.48
C LEU A 159 21.93 -9.56 7.99
N GLY A 160 22.19 -10.57 8.84
CA GLY A 160 22.08 -10.48 10.29
C GLY A 160 20.65 -10.41 10.83
N ARG A 161 19.63 -10.72 10.01
CA ARG A 161 18.21 -10.69 10.41
C ARG A 161 17.53 -12.03 10.19
N PRO A 162 16.58 -12.40 11.07
CA PRO A 162 15.84 -13.65 10.93
C PRO A 162 14.85 -13.56 9.77
N HIS A 163 14.96 -14.50 8.84
CA HIS A 163 14.13 -14.66 7.66
C HIS A 163 13.56 -16.08 7.61
N HIS A 164 12.57 -16.28 6.75
CA HIS A 164 12.05 -17.58 6.39
C HIS A 164 12.06 -17.70 4.86
N LEU A 165 12.55 -18.82 4.37
CA LEU A 165 12.27 -19.23 2.99
C LEU A 165 10.82 -19.70 2.94
N MET A 166 10.02 -19.07 2.10
CA MET A 166 8.60 -19.38 1.95
C MET A 166 8.24 -19.64 0.48
N GLN A 167 7.23 -20.49 0.27
CA GLN A 167 6.70 -20.84 -1.04
C GLN A 167 5.23 -20.46 -1.16
N ALA A 168 4.84 -19.89 -2.30
CA ALA A 168 3.44 -19.62 -2.60
C ALA A 168 2.71 -20.89 -3.06
N GLN A 169 1.48 -21.09 -2.59
CA GLN A 169 0.58 -22.12 -3.12
C GLN A 169 -0.01 -21.64 -4.45
N LEU A 170 0.59 -22.00 -5.58
CA LEU A 170 0.23 -21.46 -6.90
C LEU A 170 -1.25 -21.64 -7.27
N ASP A 171 -1.88 -22.74 -6.87
CA ASP A 171 -3.30 -23.00 -7.11
C ASP A 171 -4.24 -21.94 -6.51
N TRP A 172 -3.79 -21.23 -5.46
CA TRP A 172 -4.54 -20.13 -4.86
C TRP A 172 -4.51 -18.85 -5.71
N TYR A 173 -3.55 -18.74 -6.62
CA TYR A 173 -3.27 -17.54 -7.41
C TYR A 173 -3.62 -17.77 -8.87
N ALA A 174 -4.81 -17.32 -9.27
CA ALA A 174 -5.23 -17.34 -10.68
C ALA A 174 -4.21 -16.61 -11.57
N PRO A 175 -3.73 -17.23 -12.68
CA PRO A 175 -2.78 -16.61 -13.59
C PRO A 175 -3.24 -15.23 -14.09
N CYS A 176 -2.34 -14.25 -14.07
CA CYS A 176 -2.59 -12.91 -14.61
C CYS A 176 -1.83 -12.72 -15.93
N VAL A 177 -2.53 -12.83 -17.06
CA VAL A 177 -1.97 -12.69 -18.41
C VAL A 177 -1.86 -11.24 -18.90
N THR A 178 -2.37 -10.27 -18.14
CA THR A 178 -2.30 -8.82 -18.45
C THR A 178 -1.55 -8.02 -17.39
N PRO A 179 -0.30 -8.38 -17.04
CA PRO A 179 0.38 -7.81 -15.89
C PRO A 179 0.74 -6.33 -16.03
N TYR A 180 0.86 -5.81 -17.27
CA TYR A 180 1.10 -4.40 -17.56
C TYR A 180 -0.15 -3.52 -17.30
N GLY A 181 -1.35 -4.07 -17.44
CA GLY A 181 -2.60 -3.42 -17.03
C GLY A 181 -2.83 -3.57 -15.52
N GLY A 182 -2.49 -4.74 -14.99
CA GLY A 182 -2.42 -5.00 -13.56
C GLY A 182 -3.77 -4.96 -12.84
N PHE A 183 -3.72 -4.66 -11.54
CA PHE A 183 -4.87 -4.58 -10.65
C PHE A 183 -5.13 -3.14 -10.20
N VAL A 184 -6.37 -2.85 -9.84
CA VAL A 184 -6.77 -1.60 -9.19
C VAL A 184 -7.23 -1.92 -7.77
N THR A 185 -6.66 -1.23 -6.79
CA THR A 185 -7.16 -1.26 -5.40
C THR A 185 -7.57 0.14 -4.97
N ARG A 186 -8.55 0.22 -4.07
CA ARG A 186 -9.08 1.47 -3.57
C ARG A 186 -8.94 1.54 -2.06
N THR A 187 -8.68 2.74 -1.55
CA THR A 187 -8.85 3.00 -0.11
C THR A 187 -10.34 2.94 0.19
N PRO A 188 -10.79 2.18 1.20
CA PRO A 188 -12.18 2.22 1.62
C PRO A 188 -12.58 3.66 1.93
N ALA A 189 -13.71 4.12 1.42
CA ALA A 189 -14.25 5.41 1.82
C ALA A 189 -14.46 5.39 3.35
N ALA A 190 -14.01 6.43 4.04
CA ALA A 190 -14.35 6.61 5.44
C ALA A 190 -15.88 6.58 5.54
N SER A 191 -16.43 5.60 6.27
CA SER A 191 -17.86 5.57 6.52
C SER A 191 -18.20 6.85 7.28
N PRO A 192 -19.21 7.64 6.85
CA PRO A 192 -19.63 8.79 7.63
C PRO A 192 -19.99 8.29 9.02
N LYS A 193 -19.32 8.87 10.04
CA LYS A 193 -19.64 8.62 11.44
C LYS A 193 -21.13 8.92 11.59
N ARG A 194 -21.95 7.92 11.89
CA ARG A 194 -23.36 8.18 12.22
C ARG A 194 -23.34 9.02 13.50
N GLU A 195 -23.55 10.33 13.37
CA GLU A 195 -24.07 11.15 14.47
C GLU A 195 -25.51 10.69 14.70
N ALA A 196 -25.66 9.69 15.56
CA ALA A 196 -26.94 9.31 16.11
C ALA A 196 -26.77 9.24 17.63
N ASP A 197 -27.70 9.92 18.31
CA ASP A 197 -28.01 9.87 19.73
C ASP A 197 -27.26 10.82 20.68
N SER A 198 -27.54 12.13 20.54
CA SER A 198 -27.57 13.04 21.70
C SER A 198 -28.62 14.16 21.57
N GLU A 199 -29.85 13.84 21.17
CA GLU A 199 -30.99 14.79 21.22
C GLU A 199 -32.28 14.18 21.82
N ALA A 200 -32.15 13.16 22.68
CA ALA A 200 -33.29 12.56 23.40
C ALA A 200 -33.30 12.84 24.92
N GLY A 201 -32.53 13.82 25.41
CA GLY A 201 -32.33 14.05 26.85
C GLY A 201 -32.74 15.41 27.43
N SER A 202 -33.31 16.34 26.65
CA SER A 202 -33.53 17.73 27.11
C SER A 202 -34.94 18.30 26.83
N GLN A 203 -35.98 17.46 26.84
CA GLN A 203 -37.38 17.94 26.82
C GLN A 203 -38.28 17.37 27.93
N ALA A 204 -37.73 16.62 28.90
CA ALA A 204 -38.51 16.07 30.01
C ALA A 204 -38.51 16.94 31.30
N ALA A 205 -37.87 18.12 31.31
CA ALA A 205 -37.65 18.89 32.56
C ALA A 205 -38.30 20.29 32.61
N SER A 206 -39.19 20.66 31.68
CA SER A 206 -39.84 22.00 31.68
C SER A 206 -41.37 22.00 31.81
N ALA A 207 -42.02 20.85 32.01
CA ALA A 207 -43.48 20.76 32.10
C ALA A 207 -44.07 20.67 33.53
N SER A 208 -43.25 20.75 34.60
CA SER A 208 -43.74 20.62 35.98
C SER A 208 -43.76 21.92 36.81
N ALA A 209 -43.70 23.09 36.17
CA ALA A 209 -43.72 24.37 36.89
C ALA A 209 -44.51 25.45 36.14
N ARG A 210 -45.83 25.28 35.97
CA ARG A 210 -46.76 26.40 35.81
C ARG A 210 -48.09 26.14 36.54
N SER A 211 -48.31 26.99 37.55
CA SER A 211 -49.59 27.39 38.17
C SER A 211 -50.33 26.41 39.08
N ALA A 212 -49.85 26.34 40.33
CA ALA A 212 -50.72 26.57 41.49
C ALA A 212 -50.65 28.07 41.83
N ALA A 213 -51.73 28.79 41.57
CA ALA A 213 -52.14 30.07 42.15
C ALA A 213 -53.44 30.50 41.46
#